data_AF-A0A348XLY9-F1
#
_entry.id   AF-A0A348XLY9-F1
#
_cell.length_a   1.000
_cell.length_b   1.000
_cell.length_c   1.000
_cell.angle_alpha   90.00
_cell.angle_beta   90.00
_cell.angle_gamma   90.00
#
_symmetry.space_group_name_H-M   'P 1'
#
loop_
_entity.id
_entity.type
_entity.pdbx_description
1 polymer ?
#
loop_
_entity_poly.entity_id
_entity_poly.type
_entity_poly.pdbx_seq_one_letter_code
_entity_poly.pdbx_strand_id
1 'polypeptide(L)'
;MMAGYFLEYASYVIRDRAIPHLDDGLKPVQCRILHSLHEVDDGKFHKVANIVGHVMKYHPHGDMSIYNALVHLANKEYFIDRQGNFGNILTGDGAAAARYIECRLTPLAREVLFNKEITHFVDSYDGRNKEPVTLPAKVPVLLMQGSEGIAVGMSTRILSHNFGELLQAQVAILRDEPFEILPDFLQGGRMDVSEYEEGMGKVRVRADIEIVDDKTLAVRQLPPTTTTESMMASIQDAAFKGKVKIASVTDYTAEHVEIEIKLPRGIHADTTL
;
A
#
# COMPACT_ATOMS: atom_id res chain seq x y z
N MET A 1 -22.36 28.24 15.99
CA MET A 1 -22.62 26.81 16.31
C MET A 1 -22.17 25.89 15.19
N MET A 2 -22.75 25.92 13.97
CA MET A 2 -22.31 25.04 12.88
C MET A 2 -20.82 25.18 12.48
N ALA A 3 -20.29 26.40 12.43
CA ALA A 3 -18.88 26.63 12.09
C ALA A 3 -17.89 26.04 13.11
N GLY A 4 -18.28 25.95 14.39
CA GLY A 4 -17.46 25.34 15.44
C GLY A 4 -17.39 23.82 15.29
N TYR A 5 -18.54 23.18 15.11
CA TYR A 5 -18.60 21.73 14.85
C TYR A 5 -17.87 21.33 13.55
N PHE A 6 -17.95 22.17 12.52
CA PHE A 6 -17.19 21.95 11.29
C PHE A 6 -15.68 22.04 11.51
N LEU A 7 -15.21 23.01 12.29
CA LEU A 7 -13.79 23.19 12.57
C LEU A 7 -13.21 22.03 13.39
N GLU A 8 -13.94 21.59 14.42
CA GLU A 8 -13.54 20.43 15.23
C GLU A 8 -13.50 19.14 14.39
N TYR A 9 -14.54 18.91 13.59
CA TYR A 9 -14.59 17.77 12.66
C TYR A 9 -13.46 17.83 11.62
N ALA A 10 -13.23 18.98 11.00
CA ALA A 10 -12.18 19.16 10.02
C ALA A 10 -10.78 18.91 10.63
N SER A 11 -10.52 19.48 11.82
CA SER A 11 -9.28 19.24 12.57
C SER A 11 -9.09 17.75 12.87
N TYR A 12 -10.13 17.07 13.36
CA TYR A 12 -10.08 15.64 13.66
C TYR A 12 -9.79 14.79 12.40
N VAL A 13 -10.48 15.06 11.29
CA VAL A 13 -10.28 14.30 10.05
C VAL A 13 -8.87 14.50 9.48
N ILE A 14 -8.33 15.72 9.56
CA ILE A 14 -6.98 16.03 9.10
C ILE A 14 -5.94 15.34 9.99
N ARG A 15 -6.00 15.55 11.31
CA ARG A 15 -4.96 15.10 12.25
C ARG A 15 -5.05 13.63 12.61
N ASP A 16 -6.26 13.12 12.82
CA ASP A 16 -6.47 11.83 13.50
C ASP A 16 -6.95 10.73 12.55
N ARG A 17 -6.98 10.98 11.22
CA ARG A 17 -7.49 9.99 10.25
C ARG A 17 -6.76 9.97 8.92
N ALA A 18 -6.75 11.08 8.19
CA ALA A 18 -6.46 11.06 6.75
C ALA A 18 -4.96 11.14 6.43
N ILE A 19 -4.20 11.91 7.20
CA ILE A 19 -2.79 12.24 6.92
C ILE A 19 -1.90 11.43 7.86
N PRO A 20 -0.82 10.79 7.37
CA PRO A 20 0.15 10.10 8.22
C PRO A 20 0.95 11.09 9.07
N HIS A 21 1.44 10.64 10.23
CA HIS A 21 2.37 11.44 11.01
C HIS A 21 3.76 11.45 10.35
N LEU A 22 4.49 12.57 10.45
CA LEU A 22 5.82 12.69 9.81
C LEU A 22 6.85 11.76 10.47
N ASP A 23 6.88 11.73 11.80
CA ASP A 23 7.88 10.98 12.57
C ASP A 23 7.90 9.47 12.31
N ASP A 24 6.74 8.86 12.09
CA ASP A 24 6.64 7.40 11.90
C ASP A 24 6.01 6.99 10.57
N GLY A 25 5.52 7.94 9.77
CA GLY A 25 4.89 7.68 8.49
C GLY A 25 3.56 6.94 8.54
N LEU A 26 2.97 6.76 9.72
CA LEU A 26 1.77 5.94 9.91
C LEU A 26 0.54 6.82 10.15
N LYS A 27 -0.61 6.34 9.67
CA LYS A 27 -1.91 6.85 10.11
C LYS A 27 -2.24 6.31 11.50
N PRO A 28 -3.10 6.97 12.29
CA PRO A 28 -3.43 6.52 13.64
C PRO A 28 -3.93 5.08 13.74
N VAL A 29 -4.76 4.62 12.79
CA VAL A 29 -5.21 3.21 12.76
C VAL A 29 -4.05 2.24 12.54
N GLN A 30 -3.07 2.60 11.71
CA GLN A 30 -1.91 1.77 11.39
C GLN A 30 -0.96 1.68 12.58
N CYS A 31 -0.68 2.81 13.24
CA CYS A 31 0.09 2.87 14.49
C CYS A 31 -0.55 1.99 15.58
N ARG A 32 -1.88 2.10 15.78
CA ARG A 32 -2.63 1.29 16.76
C ARG A 32 -2.62 -0.21 16.45
N ILE A 33 -2.65 -0.60 15.16
CA ILE A 33 -2.52 -2.01 14.73
C ILE A 33 -1.14 -2.55 15.13
N LEU A 34 -0.08 -1.82 14.79
CA LEU A 34 1.30 -2.23 15.08
C LEU A 34 1.57 -2.26 16.59
N HIS A 35 1.07 -1.27 17.34
CA HIS A 35 1.10 -1.26 18.81
C HIS A 35 0.37 -2.47 19.42
N SER A 36 -0.86 -2.76 18.95
CA SER A 36 -1.63 -3.90 19.46
C SER A 36 -0.95 -5.24 19.16
N LEU A 37 -0.32 -5.38 17.99
CA LEU A 37 0.48 -6.54 17.65
C LEU A 37 1.71 -6.66 18.57
N HIS A 38 2.37 -5.54 18.90
CA HIS A 38 3.51 -5.52 19.79
C HIS A 38 3.16 -5.91 21.23
N GLU A 39 2.02 -5.46 21.76
CA GLU A 39 1.60 -5.78 23.13
C GLU A 39 1.31 -7.26 23.36
N VAL A 40 0.87 -7.97 22.31
CA VAL A 40 0.55 -9.41 22.39
C VAL A 40 1.64 -10.29 21.77
N ASP A 41 2.74 -9.70 21.31
CA ASP A 41 3.78 -10.39 20.56
C ASP A 41 4.48 -11.45 21.42
N ASP A 42 4.23 -12.72 21.10
CA ASP A 42 4.90 -13.89 21.67
C ASP A 42 5.70 -14.67 20.59
N GLY A 43 5.88 -14.06 19.41
CA GLY A 43 6.52 -14.67 18.24
C GLY A 43 5.62 -15.62 17.44
N LYS A 44 4.41 -15.93 17.89
CA LYS A 44 3.47 -16.81 17.18
C LYS A 44 2.47 -16.01 16.36
N PHE A 45 1.78 -16.71 15.48
CA PHE A 45 0.67 -16.15 14.71
C PHE A 45 -0.57 -15.99 15.58
N HIS A 46 -1.23 -14.84 15.45
CA HIS A 46 -2.50 -14.54 16.12
C HIS A 46 -3.61 -14.42 15.09
N LYS A 47 -4.81 -14.91 15.42
CA LYS A 47 -6.02 -14.69 14.62
C LYS A 47 -6.23 -13.19 14.40
N VAL A 48 -6.41 -12.77 13.15
CA VAL A 48 -6.67 -11.35 12.82
C VAL A 48 -7.89 -10.82 13.56
N ALA A 49 -8.93 -11.66 13.76
CA ALA A 49 -10.09 -11.29 14.56
C ALA A 49 -9.73 -10.86 16.01
N ASN A 50 -8.76 -11.53 16.64
CA ASN A 50 -8.31 -11.19 17.98
C ASN A 50 -7.54 -9.86 17.98
N ILE A 51 -6.69 -9.65 16.97
CA ILE A 51 -5.93 -8.40 16.84
C ILE A 51 -6.88 -7.22 16.57
N VAL A 52 -7.86 -7.38 15.68
CA VAL A 52 -8.88 -6.34 15.42
C VAL A 52 -9.62 -5.98 16.71
N GLY A 53 -10.07 -6.98 17.49
CA GLY A 53 -10.71 -6.73 18.78
C GLY A 53 -9.78 -6.06 19.80
N HIS A 54 -8.48 -6.37 19.76
CA HIS A 54 -7.48 -5.71 20.61
C HIS A 54 -7.30 -4.23 20.24
N VAL A 55 -7.21 -3.92 18.95
CA VAL A 55 -7.05 -2.55 18.44
C VAL A 55 -8.24 -1.67 18.81
N MET A 56 -9.43 -2.23 18.96
CA MET A 56 -10.62 -1.48 19.39
C MET A 56 -10.49 -0.84 20.78
N LYS A 57 -9.55 -1.30 21.63
CA LYS A 57 -9.20 -0.62 22.89
C LYS A 57 -8.62 0.78 22.67
N TYR A 58 -8.04 1.02 21.49
CA TYR A 58 -7.37 2.26 21.10
C TYR A 58 -8.11 2.99 19.98
N HIS A 59 -8.81 2.25 19.12
CA HIS A 59 -9.46 2.77 17.94
C HIS A 59 -11.00 2.64 18.03
N PRO A 60 -11.72 3.72 18.43
CA PRO A 60 -13.16 3.69 18.67
C PRO A 60 -13.97 3.76 17.36
N HIS A 61 -13.60 2.94 16.37
CA HIS A 61 -14.26 2.85 15.05
C HIS A 61 -14.53 1.39 14.69
N GLY A 62 -15.30 1.19 13.61
CA GLY A 62 -15.74 -0.15 13.19
C GLY A 62 -14.59 -1.12 12.91
N ASP A 63 -14.78 -2.36 13.36
CA ASP A 63 -13.89 -3.51 13.15
C ASP A 63 -13.46 -3.69 11.69
N MET A 64 -14.37 -3.48 10.74
CA MET A 64 -14.11 -3.57 9.31
C MET A 64 -13.03 -2.60 8.83
N SER A 65 -13.00 -1.38 9.39
CA SER A 65 -11.99 -0.38 9.01
C SER A 65 -10.60 -0.75 9.49
N ILE A 66 -10.51 -1.33 10.71
CA ILE A 66 -9.27 -1.83 11.30
C ILE A 66 -8.79 -3.06 10.51
N TYR A 67 -9.69 -4.00 10.22
CA TYR A 67 -9.41 -5.18 9.43
C TYR A 67 -8.82 -4.83 8.06
N ASN A 68 -9.46 -3.91 7.32
CA ASN A 68 -8.98 -3.49 6.00
C ASN A 68 -7.61 -2.81 6.10
N ALA A 69 -7.38 -1.97 7.11
CA ALA A 69 -6.08 -1.34 7.34
C ALA A 69 -4.99 -2.37 7.68
N LEU A 70 -5.31 -3.40 8.48
CA LEU A 70 -4.39 -4.48 8.83
C LEU A 70 -4.02 -5.32 7.60
N VAL A 71 -5.01 -5.74 6.81
CA VAL A 71 -4.79 -6.48 5.56
C VAL A 71 -3.91 -5.66 4.60
N HIS A 72 -4.17 -4.35 4.48
CA HIS A 72 -3.37 -3.47 3.65
C HIS A 72 -1.90 -3.40 4.11
N LEU A 73 -1.66 -3.23 5.42
CA LEU A 73 -0.30 -3.25 5.98
C LEU A 73 0.39 -4.60 5.80
N ALA A 74 -0.34 -5.70 5.96
CA ALA A 74 0.20 -7.05 5.82
C ALA A 74 0.60 -7.38 4.38
N ASN A 75 -0.16 -6.90 3.38
CA ASN A 75 0.16 -7.10 1.96
C ASN A 75 1.39 -6.30 1.48
N LYS A 76 1.96 -5.45 2.35
CA LYS A 76 3.23 -4.75 2.10
C LYS A 76 4.44 -5.53 2.62
N GLU A 77 4.21 -6.57 3.43
CA GLU A 77 5.20 -7.58 3.89
C GLU A 77 6.40 -7.06 4.68
N TYR A 78 6.50 -5.75 4.93
CA TYR A 78 7.56 -5.18 5.76
C TYR A 78 7.38 -5.47 7.24
N PHE A 79 6.18 -5.22 7.78
CA PHE A 79 5.99 -5.16 9.24
C PHE A 79 5.11 -6.26 9.82
N ILE A 80 4.30 -6.91 8.99
CA ILE A 80 3.35 -7.93 9.41
C ILE A 80 3.58 -9.19 8.56
N ASP A 81 3.96 -10.28 9.21
CA ASP A 81 3.91 -11.63 8.64
C ASP A 81 2.45 -12.07 8.55
N ARG A 82 2.08 -12.76 7.46
CA ARG A 82 0.72 -13.18 7.17
C ARG A 82 0.61 -14.69 6.90
N GLN A 83 -0.45 -15.31 7.41
CA GLN A 83 -0.80 -16.70 7.15
C GLN A 83 -2.27 -16.83 6.75
N GLY A 84 -2.53 -17.49 5.63
CA GLY A 84 -3.84 -17.61 5.00
C GLY A 84 -4.04 -16.63 3.83
N ASN A 85 -5.26 -16.52 3.33
CA ASN A 85 -5.57 -15.69 2.16
C ASN A 85 -5.83 -14.22 2.56
N PHE A 86 -4.83 -13.35 2.38
CA PHE A 86 -4.92 -11.90 2.59
C PHE A 86 -5.33 -11.12 1.33
N GLY A 87 -5.92 -11.81 0.36
CA GLY A 87 -6.30 -11.26 -0.93
C GLY A 87 -5.09 -11.15 -1.86
N ASN A 88 -5.37 -10.71 -3.08
CA ASN A 88 -4.36 -10.56 -4.12
C ASN A 88 -4.50 -9.19 -4.77
N ILE A 89 -3.46 -8.36 -4.61
CA ILE A 89 -3.44 -7.01 -5.17
C ILE A 89 -3.44 -7.01 -6.71
N LEU A 90 -2.99 -8.10 -7.35
CA LEU A 90 -2.91 -8.23 -8.81
C LEU A 90 -4.28 -8.58 -9.39
N THR A 91 -5.01 -9.54 -8.81
CA THR A 91 -6.33 -9.95 -9.33
C THR A 91 -7.45 -9.05 -8.81
N GLY A 92 -7.28 -8.44 -7.64
CA GLY A 92 -8.34 -7.70 -6.94
C GLY A 92 -9.13 -8.56 -5.96
N ASP A 93 -8.75 -9.84 -5.79
CA ASP A 93 -9.43 -10.75 -4.87
C ASP A 93 -9.32 -10.25 -3.42
N GLY A 94 -10.47 -10.18 -2.76
CA GLY A 94 -10.56 -9.77 -1.36
C GLY A 94 -9.93 -10.78 -0.39
N ALA A 95 -9.45 -10.29 0.74
CA ALA A 95 -8.96 -11.13 1.83
C ALA A 95 -10.07 -11.96 2.47
N ALA A 96 -9.72 -13.17 2.90
CA ALA A 96 -10.62 -14.04 3.65
C ALA A 96 -10.94 -13.43 5.02
N ALA A 97 -12.16 -13.67 5.51
CA ALA A 97 -12.64 -13.10 6.77
C ALA A 97 -11.65 -13.29 7.93
N ALA A 98 -11.57 -12.30 8.82
CA ALA A 98 -10.60 -12.20 9.93
C ALA A 98 -10.47 -13.44 10.84
N ARG A 99 -11.47 -14.31 10.87
CA ARG A 99 -11.46 -15.59 11.61
C ARG A 99 -10.62 -16.70 10.97
N TYR A 100 -10.32 -16.60 9.68
CA TYR A 100 -9.60 -17.60 8.91
C TYR A 100 -8.12 -17.28 8.69
N ILE A 101 -7.74 -16.02 8.89
CA ILE A 101 -6.38 -15.55 8.64
C ILE A 101 -5.67 -15.17 9.94
N GLU A 102 -4.34 -15.25 9.92
CA GLU A 102 -3.49 -14.99 11.06
C GLU A 102 -2.33 -14.08 10.69
N CYS A 103 -1.84 -13.32 11.67
CA CYS A 103 -0.72 -12.40 11.48
C CYS A 103 0.14 -12.29 12.75
N ARG A 104 1.37 -11.79 12.58
CA ARG A 104 2.28 -11.40 13.66
C ARG A 104 3.25 -10.33 13.16
N LEU A 105 4.01 -9.71 14.05
CA LEU A 105 5.10 -8.82 13.64
C LEU A 105 6.20 -9.59 12.88
N THR A 106 6.78 -8.97 11.87
CA THR A 106 8.02 -9.46 11.25
C THR A 106 9.21 -9.24 12.20
N PRO A 107 10.34 -9.94 12.02
CA PRO A 107 11.59 -9.62 12.73
C PRO A 107 12.01 -8.16 12.52
N LEU A 108 11.87 -7.64 11.30
CA LEU A 108 12.15 -6.24 10.95
C LEU A 108 11.33 -5.28 11.83
N ALA A 109 10.01 -5.45 11.92
CA ALA A 109 9.15 -4.59 12.71
C ALA A 109 9.57 -4.51 14.19
N ARG A 110 9.88 -5.65 14.80
CA ARG A 110 10.31 -5.72 16.20
C ARG A 110 11.55 -4.88 16.46
N GLU A 111 12.48 -4.90 15.51
CA GLU A 111 13.76 -4.19 15.63
C GLU A 111 13.63 -2.69 15.35
N VAL A 112 12.81 -2.31 14.37
CA VAL A 112 12.85 -0.94 13.82
C VAL A 112 11.73 -0.03 14.29
N LEU A 113 10.62 -0.54 14.85
CA LEU A 113 9.45 0.28 15.16
C LEU A 113 9.28 0.62 16.64
N PHE A 114 9.86 -0.15 17.56
CA PHE A 114 9.50 -0.06 18.97
C PHE A 114 10.70 0.28 19.87
N ASN A 115 10.52 1.21 20.80
CA ASN A 115 11.44 1.47 21.91
C ASN A 115 10.70 2.20 23.04
N LYS A 116 10.38 1.45 24.11
CA LYS A 116 9.59 1.95 25.25
C LYS A 116 10.18 3.20 25.93
N GLU A 117 11.49 3.36 25.96
CA GLU A 117 12.14 4.46 26.70
C GLU A 117 12.00 5.81 26.01
N ILE A 118 11.84 5.82 24.68
CA ILE A 118 11.73 7.03 23.86
C ILE A 118 10.34 7.20 23.24
N THR A 119 9.44 6.24 23.41
CA THR A 119 8.06 6.35 22.96
C THR A 119 7.26 7.24 23.91
N HIS A 120 6.65 8.29 23.37
CA HIS A 120 5.69 9.11 24.10
C HIS A 120 4.30 8.46 24.07
N PHE A 121 3.76 8.16 25.25
CA PHE A 121 2.44 7.56 25.41
C PHE A 121 1.40 8.56 25.90
N VAL A 122 0.18 8.44 25.40
CA VAL A 122 -1.02 9.13 25.87
C VAL A 122 -2.06 8.11 26.34
N ASP A 123 -3.02 8.55 27.14
CA ASP A 123 -4.12 7.68 27.55
C ASP A 123 -5.04 7.37 26.36
N SER A 124 -5.59 6.15 26.32
CA SER A 124 -6.59 5.76 25.33
C SER A 124 -7.87 6.60 25.46
N TYR A 125 -8.73 6.57 24.44
CA TYR A 125 -9.98 7.33 24.43
C TYR A 125 -10.91 7.05 25.62
N ASP A 126 -10.80 5.87 26.25
CA ASP A 126 -11.56 5.46 27.44
C ASP A 126 -10.75 5.59 28.76
N GLY A 127 -9.50 6.05 28.69
CA GLY A 127 -8.61 6.25 29.84
C GLY A 127 -8.13 4.95 30.51
N ARG A 128 -8.35 3.78 29.91
CA ARG A 128 -8.03 2.48 30.53
C ARG A 128 -6.66 1.93 30.13
N ASN A 129 -6.13 2.34 29.00
CA ASN A 129 -4.86 1.88 28.45
C ASN A 129 -4.00 3.08 28.03
N LYS A 130 -2.77 2.80 27.61
CA LYS A 130 -1.86 3.80 27.02
C LYS A 130 -1.55 3.44 25.59
N GLU A 131 -1.56 4.43 24.71
CA GLU A 131 -1.17 4.28 23.30
C GLU A 131 -0.03 5.22 22.92
N PRO A 132 0.86 4.80 22.01
CA PRO A 132 1.89 5.69 21.48
C PRO A 132 1.25 6.79 20.63
N VAL A 133 1.79 8.01 20.72
CA VAL A 133 1.43 9.08 19.78
C VAL A 133 1.99 8.75 18.39
N THR A 134 3.25 8.31 18.36
CA THR A 134 3.97 7.81 17.19
C THR A 134 4.87 6.65 17.61
N LEU A 135 5.22 5.80 16.65
CA LEU A 135 6.25 4.78 16.85
C LEU A 135 7.65 5.37 16.59
N PRO A 136 8.67 5.07 17.42
CA PRO A 136 10.04 5.54 17.18
C PRO A 136 10.71 4.77 16.04
N ALA A 137 10.22 4.96 14.82
CA ALA A 137 10.64 4.26 13.62
C ALA A 137 12.10 4.61 13.26
N LYS A 138 12.94 3.57 13.07
CA LYS A 138 14.34 3.69 12.66
C LYS A 138 14.54 3.68 11.15
N VAL A 139 13.47 3.43 10.40
CA VAL A 139 13.45 3.34 8.94
C VAL A 139 12.42 4.33 8.37
N PRO A 140 12.56 4.77 7.11
CA PRO A 140 11.67 5.79 6.52
C PRO A 140 10.33 5.18 6.09
N VAL A 141 9.52 4.77 7.08
CA VAL A 141 8.25 4.06 6.92
C VAL A 141 7.31 4.75 5.92
N LEU A 142 7.23 6.08 5.97
CA LEU A 142 6.36 6.88 5.10
C LEU A 142 6.63 6.61 3.61
N LEU A 143 7.91 6.63 3.22
CA LEU A 143 8.33 6.40 1.84
C LEU A 143 8.34 4.91 1.50
N MET A 144 8.65 4.02 2.46
CA MET A 144 8.57 2.58 2.24
C MET A 144 7.13 2.12 1.91
N GLN A 145 6.15 2.64 2.65
CA GLN A 145 4.75 2.22 2.53
C GLN A 145 4.02 3.01 1.44
N GLY A 146 4.39 4.27 1.25
CA GLY A 146 3.55 5.28 0.62
C GLY A 146 2.36 5.64 1.51
N SER A 147 1.61 6.67 1.12
CA SER A 147 0.38 7.04 1.81
C SER A 147 -0.56 7.80 0.89
N GLU A 148 -1.84 7.49 0.97
CA GLU A 148 -2.87 8.25 0.27
C GLU A 148 -3.95 8.67 1.28
N GLY A 149 -4.31 9.94 1.29
CA GLY A 149 -5.26 10.49 2.25
C GLY A 149 -6.07 11.62 1.63
N ILE A 150 -7.37 11.63 1.91
CA ILE A 150 -8.26 12.74 1.57
C ILE A 150 -8.82 13.26 2.88
N ALA A 151 -8.55 14.53 3.16
CA ALA A 151 -9.05 15.22 4.34
C ALA A 151 -9.94 16.41 3.90
N VAL A 152 -10.46 17.15 4.88
CA VAL A 152 -11.30 18.32 4.58
C VAL A 152 -10.45 19.41 3.92
N GLY A 153 -10.67 19.65 2.63
CA GLY A 153 -9.99 20.71 1.87
C GLY A 153 -8.56 20.38 1.41
N MET A 154 -8.09 19.14 1.60
CA MET A 154 -6.75 18.73 1.16
C MET A 154 -6.70 17.24 0.81
N SER A 155 -5.73 16.87 -0.02
CA SER A 155 -5.37 15.49 -0.27
C SER A 155 -3.86 15.32 -0.21
N THR A 156 -3.42 14.12 0.14
CA THR A 156 -2.03 13.71 0.11
C THR A 156 -1.91 12.42 -0.67
N ARG A 157 -0.88 12.32 -1.50
CA ARG A 157 -0.47 11.09 -2.16
C ARG A 157 1.05 11.05 -2.19
N ILE A 158 1.60 10.12 -1.42
CA ILE A 158 3.01 9.83 -1.30
C ILE A 158 3.22 8.45 -1.90
N LEU A 159 4.09 8.37 -2.89
CA LEU A 159 4.37 7.13 -3.61
C LEU A 159 5.36 6.28 -2.81
N SER A 160 5.23 4.95 -2.90
CA SER A 160 6.17 4.03 -2.26
C SER A 160 7.53 4.07 -2.96
N HIS A 161 8.58 3.76 -2.23
CA HIS A 161 9.97 3.70 -2.70
C HIS A 161 10.62 2.40 -2.27
N ASN A 162 11.72 2.03 -2.93
CA ASN A 162 12.44 0.81 -2.64
C ASN A 162 13.15 0.90 -1.28
N PHE A 163 13.00 -0.12 -0.43
CA PHE A 163 13.62 -0.11 0.90
C PHE A 163 15.15 -0.01 0.85
N GLY A 164 15.81 -0.71 -0.06
CA GLY A 164 17.27 -0.68 -0.19
C GLY A 164 17.80 0.69 -0.61
N GLU A 165 17.15 1.33 -1.58
CA GLU A 165 17.49 2.68 -2.05
C GLU A 165 17.28 3.71 -0.95
N LEU A 166 16.20 3.59 -0.17
CA LEU A 166 15.95 4.46 0.97
C LEU A 166 17.05 4.36 2.03
N LEU A 167 17.55 3.15 2.32
CA LEU A 167 18.68 2.98 3.25
C LEU A 167 19.95 3.61 2.70
N GLN A 168 20.23 3.45 1.41
CA GLN A 168 21.38 4.10 0.76
C GLN A 168 21.28 5.62 0.81
N ALA A 169 20.08 6.17 0.56
CA ALA A 169 19.81 7.60 0.70
C ALA A 169 20.01 8.09 2.14
N GLN A 170 19.55 7.34 3.15
CA GLN A 170 19.83 7.68 4.56
C GLN A 170 21.32 7.72 4.87
N VAL A 171 22.11 6.78 4.35
CA VAL A 171 23.57 6.77 4.51
C VAL A 171 24.21 7.97 3.81
N ALA A 172 23.78 8.30 2.59
CA ALA A 172 24.27 9.45 1.84
C ALA A 172 23.99 10.78 2.58
N ILE A 173 22.76 10.96 3.10
CA ILE A 173 22.38 12.13 3.92
C ILE A 173 23.31 12.28 5.13
N LEU A 174 23.60 11.20 5.84
CA LEU A 174 24.50 11.23 7.01
C LEU A 174 25.96 11.57 6.64
N ARG A 175 26.35 11.36 5.39
CA ARG A 175 27.69 11.66 4.85
C ARG A 175 27.77 12.99 4.11
N ASP A 176 26.66 13.73 4.00
CA ASP A 176 26.56 14.94 3.18
C ASP A 176 26.85 14.66 1.69
N GLU A 177 26.44 13.49 1.20
CA GLU A 177 26.56 13.04 -0.18
C GLU A 177 25.23 13.23 -0.94
N PRO A 178 25.26 13.56 -2.24
CA PRO A 178 24.04 13.65 -3.04
C PRO A 178 23.39 12.27 -3.20
N PHE A 179 22.07 12.24 -3.24
CA PHE A 179 21.27 11.04 -3.46
C PHE A 179 20.11 11.34 -4.39
N GLU A 180 19.61 10.31 -5.06
CA GLU A 180 18.39 10.35 -5.87
C GLU A 180 17.58 9.11 -5.51
N ILE A 181 16.29 9.29 -5.29
CA ILE A 181 15.34 8.20 -5.06
C ILE A 181 14.13 8.41 -5.96
N LEU A 182 13.63 7.32 -6.52
CA LEU A 182 12.44 7.33 -7.37
C LEU A 182 11.39 6.37 -6.79
N PRO A 183 10.10 6.59 -7.11
CA PRO A 183 9.06 5.69 -6.65
C PRO A 183 9.27 4.26 -7.16
N ASP A 184 8.95 3.30 -6.31
CA ASP A 184 8.96 1.88 -6.62
C ASP A 184 7.62 1.27 -6.18
N PHE A 185 6.97 0.55 -7.08
CA PHE A 185 5.62 0.02 -6.90
C PHE A 185 5.63 -1.50 -6.85
N LEU A 186 4.93 -2.09 -5.89
CA LEU A 186 4.83 -3.55 -5.74
C LEU A 186 4.31 -4.28 -7.00
N GLN A 187 3.47 -3.63 -7.80
CA GLN A 187 2.91 -4.21 -9.02
C GLN A 187 3.85 -4.05 -10.24
N GLY A 188 4.93 -3.28 -10.10
CA GLY A 188 5.88 -2.94 -11.14
C GLY A 188 5.31 -1.94 -12.15
N GLY A 189 5.58 -2.21 -13.42
CA GLY A 189 5.21 -1.38 -14.55
C GLY A 189 6.34 -0.48 -15.03
N ARG A 190 6.17 0.11 -16.22
CA ARG A 190 7.11 1.08 -16.78
C ARG A 190 6.73 2.48 -16.35
N MET A 191 7.65 3.13 -15.65
CA MET A 191 7.44 4.46 -15.06
C MET A 191 8.14 5.54 -15.88
N ASP A 192 7.42 6.63 -16.15
CA ASP A 192 7.95 7.90 -16.67
C ASP A 192 7.85 8.95 -15.56
N VAL A 193 9.02 9.41 -15.11
CA VAL A 193 9.23 10.37 -14.02
C VAL A 193 9.66 11.75 -14.52
N SER A 194 9.58 12.02 -15.82
CA SER A 194 10.01 13.31 -16.39
C SER A 194 9.26 14.53 -15.84
N GLU A 195 8.05 14.33 -15.31
CA GLU A 195 7.23 15.35 -14.64
C GLU A 195 7.26 15.22 -13.10
N TYR A 196 8.19 14.44 -12.53
CA TYR A 196 8.31 14.19 -11.08
C TYR A 196 9.53 14.91 -10.51
N GLU A 197 9.31 16.09 -9.93
CA GLU A 197 10.31 16.96 -9.34
C GLU A 197 10.38 16.72 -7.83
N GLU A 198 11.28 15.83 -7.40
CA GLU A 198 11.64 15.61 -5.98
C GLU A 198 10.45 15.42 -5.02
N GLY A 199 9.41 14.69 -5.46
CA GLY A 199 8.21 14.46 -4.65
C GLY A 199 6.97 15.21 -5.12
N MET A 200 7.13 16.21 -6.00
CA MET A 200 6.04 17.01 -6.56
C MET A 200 5.85 16.73 -8.05
N GLY A 201 4.60 16.76 -8.52
CA GLY A 201 4.28 16.59 -9.93
C GLY A 201 3.60 15.26 -10.25
N LYS A 202 3.91 14.69 -11.42
CA LYS A 202 3.19 13.54 -11.97
C LYS A 202 4.14 12.41 -12.34
N VAL A 203 3.69 11.20 -12.03
CA VAL A 203 4.33 9.97 -12.47
C VAL A 203 3.34 9.23 -13.35
N ARG A 204 3.77 8.86 -14.57
CA ARG A 204 2.95 8.04 -15.47
C ARG A 204 3.48 6.63 -15.42
N VAL A 205 2.62 5.68 -15.08
CA VAL A 205 2.98 4.25 -15.06
C VAL A 205 2.15 3.51 -16.08
N ARG A 206 2.80 2.67 -16.88
CA ARG A 206 2.18 1.81 -17.90
C ARG A 206 2.45 0.35 -17.59
N ALA A 207 1.58 -0.51 -18.10
CA ALA A 207 1.78 -1.94 -18.03
C ALA A 207 3.07 -2.30 -18.80
N ASP A 208 3.81 -3.28 -18.29
CA ASP A 208 4.91 -3.85 -19.03
C ASP A 208 4.36 -4.93 -19.97
N ILE A 209 4.59 -4.76 -21.27
CA ILE A 209 4.04 -5.60 -22.33
C ILE A 209 5.21 -6.15 -23.13
N GLU A 210 5.21 -7.46 -23.29
CA GLU A 210 6.20 -8.19 -24.07
C GLU A 210 5.56 -8.82 -25.30
N ILE A 211 6.37 -8.95 -26.36
CA ILE A 211 5.99 -9.71 -27.56
C ILE A 211 6.38 -11.16 -27.32
N VAL A 212 5.40 -12.05 -27.23
CA VAL A 212 5.64 -13.48 -27.09
C VAL A 212 5.89 -14.12 -28.45
N ASP A 213 5.07 -13.74 -29.43
CA ASP A 213 5.19 -14.15 -30.83
C ASP A 213 4.52 -13.11 -31.77
N ASP A 214 4.54 -13.37 -33.07
CA ASP A 214 3.99 -12.49 -34.12
C ASP A 214 2.52 -12.07 -33.91
N LYS A 215 1.75 -12.87 -33.16
CA LYS A 215 0.31 -12.68 -32.91
C LYS A 215 -0.05 -12.56 -31.44
N THR A 216 0.89 -12.64 -30.52
CA THR A 216 0.62 -12.70 -29.09
C THR A 216 1.45 -11.68 -28.32
N LEU A 217 0.75 -10.79 -27.62
CA LEU A 217 1.33 -9.88 -26.63
C LEU A 217 1.01 -10.41 -25.24
N ALA A 218 1.95 -10.30 -24.29
CA ALA A 218 1.73 -10.65 -22.90
C ALA A 218 1.95 -9.43 -22.00
N VAL A 219 0.98 -9.14 -21.15
CA VAL A 219 1.15 -8.18 -20.05
C VAL A 219 1.83 -8.90 -18.89
N ARG A 220 3.02 -8.44 -18.49
CA ARG A 220 3.84 -9.04 -17.42
C ARG A 220 3.81 -8.28 -16.10
N GLN A 221 3.52 -6.98 -16.15
CA GLN A 221 3.41 -6.14 -14.97
C GLN A 221 2.27 -5.15 -15.12
N LEU A 222 1.61 -4.83 -13.99
CA LEU A 222 0.47 -3.93 -13.96
C LEU A 222 0.88 -2.57 -13.38
N PRO A 223 0.34 -1.46 -13.88
CA PRO A 223 0.46 -0.19 -13.20
C PRO A 223 -0.13 -0.26 -11.78
N PRO A 224 0.39 0.52 -10.81
CA PRO A 224 -0.20 0.65 -9.49
C PRO A 224 -1.69 0.99 -9.60
N THR A 225 -2.50 0.48 -8.67
CA THR A 225 -3.96 0.67 -8.59
C THR A 225 -4.80 -0.07 -9.66
N THR A 226 -4.14 -0.86 -10.52
CA THR A 226 -4.81 -1.68 -11.54
C THR A 226 -4.79 -3.15 -11.15
N THR A 227 -5.79 -3.90 -11.60
CA THR A 227 -5.92 -5.35 -11.44
C THR A 227 -5.95 -6.03 -12.79
N THR A 228 -5.76 -7.36 -12.84
CA THR A 228 -5.90 -8.11 -14.09
C THR A 228 -7.31 -7.96 -14.66
N GLU A 229 -8.33 -8.03 -13.81
CA GLU A 229 -9.73 -7.83 -14.18
C GLU A 229 -9.97 -6.44 -14.80
N SER A 230 -9.50 -5.37 -14.14
CA SER A 230 -9.70 -4.00 -14.64
C SER A 230 -8.86 -3.70 -15.90
N MET A 231 -7.67 -4.29 -16.01
CA MET A 231 -6.84 -4.23 -17.22
C MET A 231 -7.55 -4.90 -18.40
N MET A 232 -8.06 -6.12 -18.21
CA MET A 232 -8.81 -6.84 -19.24
C MET A 232 -10.07 -6.09 -19.66
N ALA A 233 -10.84 -5.58 -18.71
CA ALA A 233 -12.02 -4.77 -19.00
C ALA A 233 -11.67 -3.51 -19.82
N SER A 234 -10.57 -2.84 -19.48
CA SER A 234 -10.06 -1.69 -20.25
C SER A 234 -9.67 -2.07 -21.69
N ILE A 235 -8.98 -3.20 -21.88
CA ILE A 235 -8.60 -3.68 -23.22
C ILE A 235 -9.85 -4.02 -24.04
N GLN A 236 -10.82 -4.71 -23.45
CA GLN A 236 -12.08 -5.08 -24.11
C GLN A 236 -12.90 -3.85 -24.50
N ASP A 237 -12.99 -2.84 -23.64
CA ASP A 237 -13.67 -1.58 -23.94
C ASP A 237 -12.98 -0.81 -25.09
N ALA A 238 -11.64 -0.79 -25.10
CA ALA A 238 -10.87 -0.19 -26.19
C ALA A 238 -11.09 -0.93 -27.52
N ALA A 239 -11.23 -2.25 -27.48
CA ALA A 239 -11.53 -3.07 -28.65
C ALA A 239 -12.95 -2.83 -29.17
N PHE A 240 -13.93 -2.78 -28.27
CA PHE A 240 -15.33 -2.48 -28.60
C PHE A 240 -15.47 -1.10 -29.25
N LYS A 241 -14.72 -0.10 -28.77
CA LYS A 241 -14.66 1.26 -29.34
C LYS A 241 -13.85 1.35 -30.64
N GLY A 242 -13.28 0.25 -31.12
CA GLY A 242 -12.47 0.20 -32.34
C GLY A 242 -11.11 0.90 -32.24
N LYS A 243 -10.64 1.23 -31.03
CA LYS A 243 -9.33 1.86 -30.81
C LYS A 243 -8.18 0.87 -30.98
N VAL A 244 -8.42 -0.39 -30.60
CA VAL A 244 -7.48 -1.50 -30.77
C VAL A 244 -8.20 -2.67 -31.44
N LYS A 245 -7.46 -3.48 -32.19
CA LYS A 245 -7.99 -4.67 -32.85
C LYS A 245 -7.39 -5.91 -32.20
N ILE A 246 -8.23 -6.68 -31.51
CA ILE A 246 -7.84 -7.91 -30.81
C ILE A 246 -8.73 -9.06 -31.29
N ALA A 247 -8.17 -10.28 -31.26
CA ALA A 247 -8.91 -11.52 -31.47
C ALA A 247 -9.45 -12.08 -30.16
N SER A 248 -8.63 -12.09 -29.10
CA SER A 248 -9.02 -12.52 -27.76
C SER A 248 -8.10 -11.95 -26.70
N VAL A 249 -8.58 -11.89 -25.45
CA VAL A 249 -7.79 -11.55 -24.26
C VAL A 249 -8.08 -12.61 -23.20
N THR A 250 -7.03 -13.20 -22.63
CA THR A 250 -7.13 -14.29 -21.66
C THR A 250 -6.24 -14.01 -20.46
N ASP A 251 -6.76 -14.24 -19.25
CA ASP A 251 -5.96 -14.20 -18.01
C ASP A 251 -5.38 -15.58 -17.72
N TYR A 252 -4.05 -15.66 -17.63
CA TYR A 252 -3.28 -16.81 -17.16
C TYR A 252 -2.54 -16.51 -15.86
N THR A 253 -2.88 -15.42 -15.18
CA THR A 253 -2.22 -14.99 -13.94
C THR A 253 -2.29 -16.07 -12.86
N ALA A 254 -1.12 -16.38 -12.30
CA ALA A 254 -0.95 -17.27 -11.16
C ALA A 254 -0.14 -16.55 -10.08
N GLU A 255 1.11 -16.96 -9.84
CA GLU A 255 2.05 -16.23 -8.98
C GLU A 255 2.51 -14.91 -9.62
N HIS A 256 2.61 -14.90 -10.95
CA HIS A 256 2.98 -13.74 -11.75
C HIS A 256 1.85 -13.35 -12.70
N VAL A 257 1.78 -12.05 -13.03
CA VAL A 257 0.81 -11.53 -13.99
C VAL A 257 1.11 -12.08 -15.37
N GLU A 258 0.07 -12.60 -16.02
CA GLU A 258 0.13 -13.02 -17.41
C GLU A 258 -1.24 -12.83 -18.07
N ILE A 259 -1.40 -11.71 -18.77
CA ILE A 259 -2.58 -11.47 -19.61
C ILE A 259 -2.15 -11.56 -21.07
N GLU A 260 -2.63 -12.58 -21.76
CA GLU A 260 -2.35 -12.77 -23.18
C GLU A 260 -3.38 -12.05 -24.04
N ILE A 261 -2.89 -11.25 -25.00
CA ILE A 261 -3.68 -10.55 -26.00
C ILE A 261 -3.32 -11.13 -27.37
N LYS A 262 -4.27 -11.81 -28.00
CA LYS A 262 -4.11 -12.35 -29.35
C LYS A 262 -4.59 -11.37 -30.39
N LEU A 263 -3.78 -11.18 -31.44
CA LEU A 263 -4.06 -10.25 -32.52
C LEU A 263 -4.81 -10.95 -33.68
N PRO A 264 -5.71 -10.24 -34.38
CA PRO A 264 -6.41 -10.80 -35.52
C PRO A 264 -5.49 -10.97 -36.73
N ARG A 265 -5.94 -11.77 -37.71
CA ARG A 265 -5.19 -11.97 -38.96
C ARG A 265 -4.88 -10.64 -39.64
N GLY A 266 -3.63 -10.46 -40.07
CA GLY A 266 -3.15 -9.26 -40.75
C GLY A 266 -2.62 -8.15 -39.84
N ILE A 267 -2.61 -8.32 -38.51
CA ILE A 267 -1.99 -7.39 -37.55
C ILE A 267 -0.85 -8.09 -36.84
N HIS A 268 0.28 -7.42 -36.71
CA HIS A 268 1.52 -7.97 -36.13
C HIS A 268 1.88 -7.23 -34.83
N ALA A 269 2.44 -7.96 -33.88
CA ALA A 269 2.79 -7.45 -32.55
C ALA A 269 3.70 -6.21 -32.61
N ASP A 270 4.74 -6.25 -33.47
CA ASP A 270 5.72 -5.17 -33.65
C ASP A 270 5.11 -3.83 -34.10
N THR A 271 3.95 -3.87 -34.76
CA THR A 271 3.25 -2.68 -35.25
C THR A 271 2.16 -2.16 -34.30
N THR A 272 1.92 -2.88 -33.20
CA THR A 272 0.83 -2.60 -32.25
C THR A 272 1.31 -1.96 -30.95
N LEU A 273 2.57 -2.23 -30.56
CA LEU A 273 3.28 -1.60 -29.44
C LEU A 273 3.83 -0.21 -29.82
#